data_AF-A0A101XII7-F1
#
_entry.id   AF-A0A101XII7-F1
#
_cell.length_a   1.000
_cell.length_b   1.000
_cell.length_c   1.000
_cell.angle_alpha   90.00
_cell.angle_beta   90.00
_cell.angle_gamma   90.00
#
_symmetry.space_group_name_H-M   'P 1'
#
loop_
_entity.id
_entity.type
_entity.pdbx_description
1 polymer ?
#
loop_
_entity_poly.entity_id
_entity_poly.type
_entity_poly.pdbx_seq_one_letter_code
_entity_poly.pdbx_strand_id
1 'polypeptide(L)'
;MNDEDKEKIKQNLIIAQYNRASYDYRMFDQLLWQVPSVAITITSVVFAVSFGFIKNNYLVMGLVLILGGIFDFVLLVALTKYRLMQDVRVAWMESIEKEMGIENIPVSTEKAIRYLNERNYTHRTFSWFRTRNAFRSLFFAILVLFITSLSIGIGLIYFYLVMH
;
A
#
# COMPACT_ATOMS: atom_id res chain seq x y z
N MET A 1 -37.48 20.51 -18.43
CA MET A 1 -36.65 20.32 -17.24
C MET A 1 -36.26 21.69 -16.74
N ASN A 2 -36.72 22.08 -15.56
CA ASN A 2 -36.48 23.42 -15.01
C ASN A 2 -34.98 23.55 -14.63
N ASP A 3 -34.46 24.76 -14.53
CA ASP A 3 -33.05 24.98 -14.16
C ASP A 3 -32.76 24.51 -12.72
N GLU A 4 -33.74 24.59 -11.82
CA GLU A 4 -33.66 23.99 -10.48
C GLU A 4 -33.50 22.46 -10.51
N ASP A 5 -34.14 21.77 -11.47
CA ASP A 5 -34.01 20.32 -11.60
C ASP A 5 -32.60 19.95 -12.06
N LYS A 6 -32.03 20.74 -12.99
CA LYS A 6 -30.65 20.56 -13.46
C LYS A 6 -29.65 20.75 -12.33
N GLU A 7 -29.85 21.76 -11.48
CA GLU A 7 -28.96 22.06 -10.37
C GLU A 7 -29.01 20.96 -9.29
N LYS A 8 -30.22 20.47 -8.95
CA LYS A 8 -30.38 19.30 -8.06
C LYS A 8 -29.72 18.05 -8.62
N ILE A 9 -29.87 17.77 -9.92
CA ILE A 9 -29.21 16.64 -10.58
C ILE A 9 -27.68 16.78 -10.46
N LYS A 10 -27.14 17.97 -10.73
CA LYS A 10 -25.70 18.23 -10.62
C LYS A 10 -25.19 18.00 -9.20
N GLN A 11 -25.87 18.52 -8.19
CA GLN A 11 -25.52 18.31 -6.78
C GLN A 11 -25.54 16.82 -6.42
N ASN A 12 -26.58 16.09 -6.83
CA ASN A 12 -26.67 14.65 -6.59
C ASN A 12 -25.54 13.86 -7.25
N LEU A 13 -25.13 14.26 -8.47
CA LEU A 13 -24.00 13.64 -9.16
C LEU A 13 -22.68 13.91 -8.43
N ILE A 14 -22.45 15.13 -7.93
CA ILE A 14 -21.25 15.48 -7.15
C ILE A 14 -21.21 14.66 -5.85
N ILE A 15 -22.32 14.57 -5.14
CA ILE A 15 -22.44 13.77 -3.91
C ILE A 15 -22.16 12.30 -4.21
N ALA A 16 -22.71 11.75 -5.30
CA ALA A 16 -22.47 10.37 -5.71
C ALA A 16 -20.99 10.10 -6.03
N GLN A 17 -20.32 11.03 -6.71
CA GLN A 17 -18.89 10.95 -7.01
C GLN A 17 -18.03 11.04 -5.74
N TYR A 18 -18.36 11.95 -4.84
CA TYR A 18 -17.67 12.11 -3.55
C TYR A 18 -17.80 10.84 -2.70
N ASN A 19 -19.02 10.30 -2.58
CA ASN A 19 -19.27 9.05 -1.87
C ASN A 19 -18.48 7.88 -2.47
N ARG A 20 -18.46 7.76 -3.80
CA ARG A 20 -17.64 6.74 -4.48
C ARG A 20 -16.15 6.93 -4.19
N ALA A 21 -15.65 8.16 -4.25
CA ALA A 21 -14.24 8.45 -3.97
C ALA A 21 -13.85 8.08 -2.54
N SER A 22 -14.72 8.36 -1.56
CA SER A 22 -14.51 7.98 -0.16
C SER A 22 -14.50 6.45 0.04
N TYR A 23 -15.38 5.74 -0.68
CA TYR A 23 -15.46 4.28 -0.64
C TYR A 23 -14.20 3.64 -1.26
N ASP A 24 -13.81 4.10 -2.45
CA ASP A 24 -12.59 3.66 -3.13
C ASP A 24 -11.35 3.91 -2.24
N TYR A 25 -11.27 5.07 -1.58
CA TYR A 25 -10.18 5.38 -0.66
C TYR A 25 -10.06 4.35 0.47
N ARG A 26 -11.18 4.00 1.11
CA ARG A 26 -11.19 2.99 2.19
C ARG A 26 -10.80 1.61 1.68
N MET A 27 -11.22 1.24 0.48
CA MET A 27 -10.82 -0.01 -0.15
C MET A 27 -9.31 -0.05 -0.42
N PHE A 28 -8.72 1.02 -0.98
CA PHE A 28 -7.28 1.08 -1.20
C PHE A 28 -6.49 1.09 0.11
N ASP A 29 -7.01 1.74 1.16
CA ASP A 29 -6.41 1.72 2.49
C ASP A 29 -6.35 0.28 3.05
N GLN A 30 -7.45 -0.48 2.94
CA GLN A 30 -7.46 -1.90 3.32
C GLN A 30 -6.44 -2.71 2.52
N LEU A 31 -6.38 -2.54 1.20
CA LEU A 31 -5.42 -3.23 0.34
C LEU A 31 -3.97 -2.89 0.71
N LEU A 32 -3.70 -1.65 1.12
CA LEU A 32 -2.37 -1.21 1.55
C LEU A 32 -1.84 -2.02 2.74
N TRP A 33 -2.72 -2.42 3.66
CA TRP A 33 -2.39 -3.24 4.83
C TRP A 33 -2.42 -4.75 4.54
N GLN A 34 -3.24 -5.18 3.60
CA GLN A 34 -3.35 -6.60 3.22
C GLN A 34 -2.14 -7.09 2.40
N VAL A 35 -1.66 -6.28 1.45
CA VAL A 35 -0.54 -6.67 0.56
C VAL A 35 0.72 -7.12 1.32
N PRO A 36 1.20 -6.39 2.34
CA PRO A 36 2.34 -6.84 3.15
C PRO A 36 2.10 -8.17 3.87
N SER A 37 0.87 -8.39 4.36
CA SER A 37 0.50 -9.65 5.04
C SER A 37 0.55 -10.84 4.08
N VAL A 38 0.07 -10.63 2.84
CA VAL A 38 0.14 -11.62 1.77
C VAL A 38 1.59 -11.90 1.37
N ALA A 39 2.43 -10.86 1.23
CA ALA A 39 3.86 -11.00 0.96
C ALA A 39 4.52 -11.90 2.00
N ILE A 40 4.44 -11.54 3.29
CA ILE A 40 5.05 -12.30 4.39
C ILE A 40 4.58 -13.75 4.38
N THR A 41 3.29 -13.99 4.16
CA THR A 41 2.72 -15.35 4.12
C THR A 41 3.35 -16.18 3.01
N ILE A 42 3.39 -15.64 1.79
CA ILE A 42 3.92 -16.34 0.62
C ILE A 42 5.42 -16.54 0.75
N THR A 43 6.18 -15.50 1.12
CA THR A 43 7.61 -15.63 1.36
C THR A 43 7.89 -16.70 2.42
N SER A 44 7.13 -16.73 3.54
CA SER A 44 7.30 -17.76 4.58
C SER A 44 7.09 -19.18 4.04
N VAL A 45 6.06 -19.39 3.22
CA VAL A 45 5.79 -20.69 2.57
C VAL A 45 6.91 -21.05 1.59
N VAL A 46 7.37 -20.11 0.77
CA VAL A 46 8.47 -20.31 -0.18
C VAL A 46 9.74 -20.75 0.56
N PHE A 47 10.10 -20.07 1.65
CA PHE A 47 11.26 -20.44 2.47
C PHE A 47 11.08 -21.82 3.12
N ALA A 48 9.89 -22.11 3.66
CA ALA A 48 9.59 -23.41 4.25
C ALA A 48 9.70 -24.54 3.21
N VAL A 49 9.21 -24.34 1.98
CA VAL A 49 9.31 -25.31 0.89
C VAL A 49 10.77 -25.52 0.46
N SER A 50 11.49 -24.43 0.21
CA SER A 50 12.89 -24.49 -0.23
C SER A 50 13.79 -25.19 0.77
N PHE A 51 13.74 -24.80 2.05
CA PHE A 51 14.67 -25.32 3.05
C PHE A 51 14.13 -26.53 3.84
N GLY A 52 12.80 -26.65 3.96
CA GLY A 52 12.15 -27.71 4.73
C GLY A 52 11.79 -28.96 3.91
N PHE A 53 11.43 -28.81 2.63
CA PHE A 53 10.91 -29.91 1.82
C PHE A 53 11.86 -30.35 0.70
N ILE A 54 12.37 -29.42 -0.12
CA ILE A 54 13.16 -29.79 -1.31
C ILE A 54 14.46 -30.48 -0.92
N LYS A 55 15.20 -29.93 0.05
CA LYS A 55 16.44 -30.45 0.66
C LYS A 55 17.49 -31.00 -0.33
N ASN A 56 18.69 -30.43 -0.30
CA ASN A 56 19.88 -30.90 -1.05
C ASN A 56 19.83 -30.76 -2.59
N ASN A 57 18.74 -30.27 -3.18
CA ASN A 57 18.72 -29.85 -4.58
C ASN A 57 18.80 -28.32 -4.70
N TYR A 58 20.01 -27.79 -4.68
CA TYR A 58 20.28 -26.35 -4.66
C TYR A 58 19.73 -25.62 -5.90
N LEU A 59 19.70 -26.27 -7.06
CA LEU A 59 19.09 -25.72 -8.27
C LEU A 59 17.59 -25.46 -8.05
N VAL A 60 16.84 -26.49 -7.63
CA VAL A 60 15.38 -26.39 -7.44
C VAL A 60 15.04 -25.42 -6.30
N MET A 61 15.81 -25.44 -5.20
CA MET A 61 15.66 -24.48 -4.10
C MET A 61 15.82 -23.04 -4.59
N GLY A 62 16.86 -22.79 -5.40
CA GLY A 62 17.13 -21.47 -5.93
C GLY A 62 16.04 -20.96 -6.88
N LEU A 63 15.53 -21.84 -7.75
CA LEU A 63 14.41 -21.51 -8.65
C LEU A 63 13.14 -21.16 -7.87
N VAL A 64 12.79 -21.91 -6.82
CA VAL A 64 11.62 -21.64 -5.99
C VAL A 64 11.75 -20.31 -5.24
N LEU A 65 12.94 -19.98 -4.73
CA LEU A 65 13.19 -18.68 -4.10
C LEU A 65 13.09 -17.52 -5.09
N ILE A 66 13.60 -17.68 -6.31
CA ILE A 66 13.47 -16.66 -7.36
C ILE A 66 12.00 -16.44 -7.73
N LEU A 67 11.22 -17.53 -7.85
CA LEU A 67 9.76 -17.43 -8.10
C LEU A 67 9.06 -16.67 -6.97
N GLY A 68 9.39 -16.95 -5.71
CA GLY A 68 8.89 -16.18 -4.56
C GLY A 68 9.27 -14.70 -4.62
N GLY A 69 10.53 -14.40 -4.98
CA GLY A 69 10.97 -13.01 -5.20
C GLY A 69 10.19 -12.31 -6.30
N ILE A 70 9.94 -12.95 -7.45
CA ILE A 70 9.12 -12.37 -8.51
C ILE A 70 7.72 -12.02 -7.99
N PHE A 71 7.14 -12.86 -7.13
CA PHE A 71 5.86 -12.58 -6.50
C PHE A 71 5.91 -11.33 -5.59
N ASP A 72 6.93 -11.22 -4.74
CA ASP A 72 7.16 -10.05 -3.89
C ASP A 72 7.31 -8.76 -4.72
N PHE A 73 7.97 -8.85 -5.88
CA PHE A 73 8.08 -7.72 -6.82
C PHE A 73 6.72 -7.29 -7.37
N VAL A 74 5.87 -8.24 -7.77
CA VAL A 74 4.50 -7.93 -8.24
C VAL A 74 3.70 -7.26 -7.13
N LEU A 75 3.83 -7.72 -5.88
CA LEU A 75 3.18 -7.09 -4.73
C LEU A 75 3.70 -5.66 -4.47
N LEU A 76 5.00 -5.39 -4.62
CA LEU A 76 5.54 -4.03 -4.53
C LEU A 76 4.92 -3.09 -5.58
N VAL A 77 4.78 -3.57 -6.81
CA VAL A 77 4.13 -2.81 -7.88
C VAL A 77 2.67 -2.54 -7.53
N ALA A 78 1.94 -3.55 -7.06
CA ALA A 78 0.56 -3.40 -6.62
C ALA A 78 0.42 -2.39 -5.48
N LEU A 79 1.24 -2.50 -4.43
CA LEU A 79 1.26 -1.60 -3.28
C LEU A 79 1.47 -0.14 -3.72
N THR A 80 2.41 0.10 -4.64
CA THR A 80 2.70 1.43 -5.18
C THR A 80 1.51 2.00 -5.95
N LYS A 81 0.85 1.17 -6.78
CA LYS A 81 -0.35 1.57 -7.52
C LYS A 81 -1.52 1.89 -6.60
N TYR A 82 -1.74 1.09 -5.56
CA TYR A 82 -2.81 1.35 -4.58
C TYR A 82 -2.56 2.66 -3.85
N ARG A 83 -1.32 2.95 -3.44
CA ARG A 83 -0.98 4.22 -2.82
C ARG A 83 -1.22 5.41 -3.76
N LEU A 84 -0.80 5.29 -5.02
CA LEU A 84 -1.05 6.33 -6.03
C LEU A 84 -2.55 6.60 -6.21
N MET A 85 -3.36 5.54 -6.33
CA MET A 85 -4.81 5.69 -6.48
C MET A 85 -5.45 6.31 -5.23
N GLN A 86 -4.96 5.97 -4.04
CA GLN A 86 -5.39 6.59 -2.79
C GLN A 86 -5.10 8.10 -2.79
N ASP A 87 -3.89 8.51 -3.19
CA ASP A 87 -3.50 9.92 -3.26
C ASP A 87 -4.35 10.70 -4.28
N VAL A 88 -4.66 10.09 -5.45
CA VAL A 88 -5.56 10.69 -6.45
C VAL A 88 -6.97 10.89 -5.89
N ARG A 89 -7.51 9.92 -5.14
CA ARG A 89 -8.85 10.05 -4.52
C ARG A 89 -8.89 11.17 -3.50
N VAL A 90 -7.84 11.31 -2.70
CA VAL A 90 -7.71 12.43 -1.74
C VAL A 90 -7.71 13.77 -2.46
N ALA A 91 -6.85 13.95 -3.47
CA ALA A 91 -6.77 15.21 -4.21
C ALA A 91 -8.11 15.56 -4.90
N TRP A 92 -8.83 14.55 -5.39
CA TRP A 92 -10.15 14.72 -6.01
C TRP A 92 -11.25 15.10 -5.00
N MET A 93 -11.24 14.50 -3.81
CA MET A 93 -12.17 14.90 -2.74
C MET A 93 -11.90 16.33 -2.29
N GLU A 94 -10.62 16.71 -2.12
CA GLU A 94 -10.24 18.08 -1.77
C GLU A 94 -10.65 19.12 -2.82
N SER A 95 -10.66 18.76 -4.12
CA SER A 95 -11.14 19.67 -5.18
C SER A 95 -12.65 19.85 -5.13
N ILE A 96 -13.42 18.78 -4.88
CA ILE A 96 -14.87 18.87 -4.69
C ILE A 96 -15.21 19.72 -3.46
N GLU A 97 -14.52 19.51 -2.35
CA GLU A 97 -14.71 20.27 -1.10
C GLU A 97 -14.49 21.77 -1.34
N LYS A 98 -13.43 22.11 -2.08
CA LYS A 98 -13.12 23.48 -2.46
C LYS A 98 -14.17 24.09 -3.39
N GLU A 99 -14.64 23.35 -4.39
CA GLU A 99 -15.69 23.82 -5.32
C GLU A 99 -17.02 24.06 -4.60
N MET A 100 -17.31 23.28 -3.57
CA MET A 100 -18.53 23.39 -2.76
C MET A 100 -18.39 24.40 -1.61
N GLY A 101 -17.21 24.98 -1.39
CA GLY A 101 -16.95 25.94 -0.31
C GLY A 101 -17.03 25.35 1.10
N ILE A 102 -16.78 24.04 1.25
CA ILE A 102 -16.79 23.34 2.54
C ILE A 102 -15.37 23.16 3.10
N GLU A 103 -15.25 23.03 4.42
CA GLU A 103 -13.96 22.79 5.08
C GLU A 103 -13.43 21.40 4.69
N ASN A 104 -12.18 21.35 4.24
CA ASN A 104 -11.56 20.10 3.81
C ASN A 104 -11.27 19.17 4.99
N ILE A 105 -11.45 17.87 4.77
CA ILE A 105 -11.08 16.85 5.76
C ILE A 105 -9.54 16.81 5.87
N PRO A 106 -8.94 16.82 7.09
CA PRO A 106 -7.50 16.72 7.24
C PRO A 106 -7.00 15.31 6.92
N VAL A 107 -6.46 15.14 5.71
CA VAL A 107 -5.99 13.86 5.15
C VAL A 107 -4.51 13.55 5.36
N SER A 108 -3.71 14.50 5.86
CA SER A 108 -2.30 14.30 6.19
C SER A 108 -2.06 14.50 7.68
N THR A 109 -1.02 13.84 8.22
CA THR A 109 -0.67 13.97 9.64
C THR A 109 -0.44 15.43 10.05
N GLU A 110 0.21 16.21 9.19
CA GLU A 110 0.46 17.63 9.44
C GLU A 110 -0.84 18.44 9.48
N LYS A 111 -1.74 18.24 8.50
CA LYS A 111 -3.06 18.90 8.47
C LYS A 111 -3.90 18.50 9.69
N ALA A 112 -3.85 17.24 10.10
CA ALA A 112 -4.58 16.73 11.26
C ALA A 112 -4.05 17.32 12.58
N ILE A 113 -2.72 17.42 12.74
CA ILE A 113 -2.12 18.06 13.92
C ILE A 113 -2.50 19.54 13.98
N ARG A 114 -2.43 20.25 12.85
CA ARG A 114 -2.85 21.66 12.79
C ARG A 114 -4.33 21.83 13.17
N TYR A 115 -5.21 21.01 12.60
CA TYR A 115 -6.64 20.99 12.89
C TYR A 115 -6.96 20.78 14.39
N LEU A 116 -6.21 19.89 15.05
CA LEU A 116 -6.36 19.64 16.48
C LEU A 116 -5.84 20.80 17.34
N ASN A 117 -4.69 21.37 16.98
CA ASN A 117 -4.08 22.49 17.69
C ASN A 117 -4.99 23.74 17.67
N GLU A 118 -5.59 24.05 16.51
CA GLU A 118 -6.54 25.15 16.36
C GLU A 118 -7.77 25.02 17.28
N ARG A 119 -8.11 23.79 17.69
CA ARG A 119 -9.26 23.50 18.56
C ARG A 119 -8.87 23.20 20.01
N ASN A 120 -7.62 23.49 20.41
CA ASN A 120 -7.07 23.21 21.74
C ASN A 120 -7.14 21.72 22.15
N TYR A 121 -7.11 20.80 21.18
CA TYR A 121 -7.04 19.37 21.43
C TYR A 121 -5.62 18.85 21.25
N THR A 122 -5.13 18.11 22.25
CA THR A 122 -3.82 17.47 22.17
C THR A 122 -3.97 15.97 21.96
N HIS A 123 -3.35 15.47 20.89
CA HIS A 123 -3.28 14.03 20.64
C HIS A 123 -2.20 13.39 21.53
N ARG A 124 -2.56 12.34 22.27
CA ARG A 124 -1.73 11.77 23.35
C ARG A 124 -0.64 10.77 22.92
N THR A 125 -0.48 10.51 21.63
CA THR A 125 0.56 9.56 21.16
C THR A 125 1.91 10.23 20.97
N PHE A 126 2.98 9.43 21.10
CA PHE A 126 4.35 9.89 20.88
C PHE A 126 4.50 10.52 19.49
N SER A 127 5.05 11.74 19.44
CA SER A 127 5.26 12.50 18.20
C SER A 127 6.10 11.74 17.17
N TRP A 128 7.03 10.91 17.64
CA TRP A 128 7.91 10.11 16.80
C TRP A 128 7.16 9.16 15.85
N PHE A 129 6.06 8.53 16.28
CA PHE A 129 5.28 7.65 15.39
C PHE A 129 4.48 8.43 14.35
N ARG A 130 4.05 9.65 14.68
CA ARG A 130 3.25 10.51 13.79
C ARG A 130 4.03 11.00 12.57
N THR A 131 5.35 11.17 12.70
CA THR A 131 6.21 11.66 11.61
C THR A 131 6.68 10.55 10.66
N ARG A 132 6.40 9.28 10.96
CA ARG A 132 6.82 8.15 10.13
C ARG A 132 5.81 7.87 9.02
N ASN A 133 6.33 7.59 7.83
CA ASN A 133 5.52 7.23 6.68
C ASN A 133 5.34 5.71 6.63
N ALA A 134 4.16 5.24 7.06
CA ALA A 134 3.82 3.83 7.08
C ALA A 134 3.98 3.15 5.71
N PHE A 135 3.56 3.82 4.63
CA PHE A 135 3.71 3.30 3.27
C PHE A 135 5.17 3.02 2.93
N ARG A 136 6.09 3.95 3.23
CA ARG A 136 7.54 3.73 3.00
C ARG A 136 8.04 2.51 3.79
N SER A 137 7.65 2.38 5.05
CA SER A 137 8.04 1.23 5.88
C SER A 137 7.53 -0.10 5.29
N LEU A 138 6.27 -0.17 4.87
CA LEU A 138 5.69 -1.36 4.24
C LEU A 138 6.38 -1.69 2.91
N PHE A 139 6.64 -0.67 2.08
CA PHE A 139 7.38 -0.82 0.83
C PHE A 139 8.78 -1.40 1.06
N PHE A 140 9.55 -0.83 2.00
CA PHE A 140 10.88 -1.34 2.31
C PHE A 140 10.85 -2.75 2.90
N ALA A 141 9.85 -3.11 3.69
CA ALA A 141 9.71 -4.47 4.22
C ALA A 141 9.58 -5.50 3.09
N ILE A 142 8.66 -5.28 2.13
CA ILE A 142 8.50 -6.19 0.99
C ILE A 142 9.72 -6.14 0.07
N LEU A 143 10.36 -4.98 -0.10
CA LEU A 143 11.59 -4.85 -0.88
C LEU A 143 12.74 -5.69 -0.31
N VAL A 144 12.87 -5.72 1.01
CA VAL A 144 13.88 -6.58 1.67
C VAL A 144 13.57 -8.05 1.45
N LEU A 145 12.30 -8.48 1.54
CA LEU A 145 11.90 -9.86 1.24
C LEU A 145 12.22 -10.25 -0.21
N PHE A 146 11.93 -9.35 -1.16
CA PHE A 146 12.26 -9.54 -2.57
C PHE A 146 13.76 -9.72 -2.81
N ILE A 147 14.57 -8.78 -2.31
CA ILE A 147 16.02 -8.81 -2.48
C ILE A 147 16.60 -10.05 -1.82
N THR A 148 16.16 -10.38 -0.61
CA THR A 148 16.64 -11.55 0.13
C THR A 148 16.33 -12.84 -0.63
N SER A 149 15.10 -13.00 -1.11
CA SER A 149 14.68 -14.18 -1.87
C SER A 149 15.50 -14.33 -3.17
N LEU A 150 15.70 -13.24 -3.91
CA LEU A 150 16.52 -13.25 -5.12
C LEU A 150 18.00 -13.55 -4.83
N SER A 151 18.60 -12.87 -3.86
CA SER A 151 20.02 -13.02 -3.55
C SER A 151 20.35 -14.45 -3.10
N ILE A 152 19.52 -15.02 -2.23
CA ILE A 152 19.69 -16.41 -1.79
C ILE A 152 19.44 -17.35 -2.97
N GLY A 153 18.38 -17.13 -3.76
CA GLY A 153 18.05 -18.00 -4.89
C GLY A 153 19.15 -18.05 -5.95
N ILE A 154 19.69 -16.90 -6.33
CA ILE A 154 20.83 -16.78 -7.25
C ILE A 154 22.07 -17.45 -6.64
N GLY A 155 22.35 -17.21 -5.36
CA GLY A 155 23.48 -17.82 -4.66
C GLY A 155 23.44 -19.35 -4.66
N LEU A 156 22.26 -19.95 -4.46
CA LEU A 156 22.09 -21.41 -4.50
C LEU A 156 22.28 -21.99 -5.91
N ILE A 157 21.78 -21.31 -6.94
CA ILE A 157 21.99 -21.74 -8.33
C ILE A 157 23.48 -21.64 -8.70
N TYR A 158 24.13 -20.53 -8.33
CA TYR A 158 25.55 -20.37 -8.56
C TYR A 158 26.37 -21.47 -7.86
N PHE A 159 26.05 -21.77 -6.59
CA PHE A 159 26.70 -22.85 -5.86
C PHE A 159 26.51 -24.21 -6.53
N TYR A 160 25.31 -24.50 -7.04
CA TYR A 160 25.04 -25.72 -7.81
C TYR A 160 25.94 -25.84 -9.04
N LEU A 161 26.06 -24.75 -9.82
CA LEU A 161 26.86 -24.71 -11.06
C LEU A 161 28.38 -24.76 -10.84
N VAL A 162 28.87 -24.42 -9.65
CA VAL A 162 30.30 -24.51 -9.32
C VAL A 162 30.67 -25.90 -8.80
N MET A 163 29.75 -26.57 -8.14
CA MET A 163 29.99 -27.88 -7.51
C MET A 163 29.75 -29.06 -8.45
N HIS A 164 29.11 -28.86 -9.61
CA HIS A 164 28.82 -29.86 -10.63
C HIS A 164 29.21 -29.33 -12.00
#